data_AF-A0A136N8W4-F1
#
_entry.id   AF-A0A136N8W4-F1
#
_cell.length_a   1.000
_cell.length_b   1.000
_cell.length_c   1.000
_cell.angle_alpha   90.00
_cell.angle_beta   90.00
_cell.angle_gamma   90.00
#
_symmetry.space_group_name_H-M   'P 1'
#
loop_
_entity.id
_entity.type
_entity.pdbx_description
1 polymer ?
#
loop_
_entity_poly.entity_id
_entity_poly.type
_entity_poly.pdbx_seq_one_letter_code
_entity_poly.pdbx_strand_id
1 'polypeptide(L)'
;MLQTLRITIPYLLPSLGAVYSEKGGVVNIALEGILLCGAFAAAAVTYYTGNVIYGAAAGTAAGIFISLIHSIVTVTFKANQIVSGIALNIFAYGLTKFFMQAFIRQLKQFRKDSGAGNT
;
A
#
# COMPACT_ATOMS: atom_id res chain seq x y z
N MET A 1 -13.84 1.63 -20.35
CA MET A 1 -12.51 1.78 -20.98
C MET A 1 -11.63 2.83 -20.28
N LEU A 2 -12.11 4.06 -20.04
CA LEU A 2 -11.29 5.11 -19.39
C LEU A 2 -10.77 4.77 -17.98
N GLN A 3 -11.53 4.02 -17.17
CA GLN A 3 -11.11 3.63 -15.82
C GLN A 3 -9.89 2.71 -15.82
N THR A 4 -9.85 1.73 -16.75
CA THR A 4 -8.73 0.81 -16.89
C THR A 4 -7.44 1.55 -17.19
N LEU A 5 -7.46 2.53 -18.10
CA LEU A 5 -6.29 3.34 -18.42
C LEU A 5 -5.75 4.11 -17.21
N ARG A 6 -6.64 4.63 -16.35
CA ARG A 6 -6.23 5.39 -15.15
C ARG A 6 -5.54 4.52 -14.10
N ILE A 7 -5.95 3.26 -13.95
CA ILE A 7 -5.29 2.34 -13.01
C ILE A 7 -4.06 1.67 -13.63
N THR A 8 -3.98 1.50 -14.94
CA THR A 8 -2.78 0.93 -15.58
C THR A 8 -1.54 1.80 -15.38
N ILE A 9 -1.68 3.13 -15.40
CA ILE A 9 -0.56 4.07 -15.20
C ILE A 9 0.20 3.82 -13.89
N PRO A 10 -0.45 3.84 -12.70
CA PRO A 10 0.27 3.57 -11.45
C PRO A 10 0.74 2.12 -11.30
N TYR A 11 0.14 1.15 -12.01
CA TYR A 11 0.57 -0.26 -11.97
C TYR A 11 1.76 -0.57 -12.87
N LEU A 12 2.00 0.23 -13.92
CA LEU A 12 3.13 0.02 -14.82
C LEU A 12 4.48 0.03 -14.08
N LEU A 13 4.68 1.00 -13.18
CA LEU A 13 5.93 1.13 -12.43
C LEU A 13 6.21 -0.07 -11.50
N PRO A 14 5.28 -0.50 -10.64
CA PRO A 14 5.42 -1.73 -9.86
C PRO A 14 5.57 -2.99 -10.72
N SER A 15 4.83 -3.08 -11.83
CA SER A 15 4.89 -4.24 -12.73
C SER A 15 6.27 -4.40 -13.37
N LEU A 16 6.92 -3.30 -13.75
CA LEU A 16 8.32 -3.33 -14.18
C LEU A 16 9.23 -3.91 -13.09
N GLY A 17 9.05 -3.48 -11.83
CA GLY A 17 9.78 -4.06 -10.68
C GLY A 17 9.50 -5.55 -10.48
N ALA A 18 8.27 -6.00 -10.69
CA ALA A 18 7.89 -7.41 -10.60
C ALA A 18 8.58 -8.26 -11.67
N VAL A 19 8.69 -7.77 -12.91
CA VAL A 19 9.45 -8.44 -13.98
C VAL A 19 10.91 -8.64 -13.59
N TYR A 20 11.54 -7.66 -12.92
CA TYR A 20 12.90 -7.83 -12.39
C TYR A 20 12.96 -8.90 -11.27
N SER A 21 11.96 -8.93 -10.39
CA SER A 21 11.85 -9.95 -9.34
C SER A 21 11.69 -11.36 -9.92
N GLU A 22 10.86 -11.52 -10.95
CA GLU A 22 10.63 -12.78 -11.65
C GLU A 22 11.90 -13.27 -12.33
N LYS A 23 12.69 -12.38 -12.94
CA LYS A 23 14.02 -12.71 -13.49
C LYS A 23 14.99 -13.20 -12.41
N GLY A 24 14.84 -12.75 -11.18
CA GLY A 24 15.60 -13.21 -10.01
C GLY A 24 15.07 -14.52 -9.39
N GLY A 25 14.03 -15.12 -9.95
CA GLY A 25 13.42 -16.37 -9.47
C GLY A 25 12.34 -16.20 -8.40
N VAL A 26 11.89 -14.97 -8.12
CA VAL A 26 10.85 -14.69 -7.14
C VAL A 26 9.69 -13.93 -7.80
N VAL A 27 8.59 -14.64 -8.03
CA VAL A 27 7.36 -14.07 -8.58
C VAL A 27 6.64 -13.26 -7.50
N ASN A 28 6.48 -11.95 -7.73
CA ASN A 28 5.86 -11.05 -6.77
C ASN A 28 4.33 -10.93 -7.00
N ILE A 29 3.58 -11.85 -6.40
CA ILE A 29 2.10 -11.85 -6.47
C ILE A 29 1.46 -10.85 -5.47
N ALA A 30 2.22 -10.35 -4.49
CA ALA A 30 1.75 -9.47 -3.41
C ALA A 30 1.63 -7.97 -3.80
N LEU A 31 1.65 -7.68 -5.10
CA LEU A 31 1.87 -6.33 -5.65
C LEU A 31 0.73 -5.35 -5.29
N GLU A 32 -0.50 -5.85 -5.28
CA GLU A 32 -1.69 -5.13 -4.85
C GLU A 32 -1.59 -4.65 -3.39
N GLY A 33 -1.18 -5.55 -2.50
CA GLY A 33 -1.02 -5.27 -1.08
C GLY A 33 0.10 -4.28 -0.81
N ILE A 34 1.23 -4.42 -1.51
CA ILE A 34 2.36 -3.49 -1.43
C ILE A 34 1.94 -2.08 -1.86
N LEU A 35 1.20 -1.97 -2.97
CA LEU A 35 0.65 -0.69 -3.45
C LEU A 35 -0.32 -0.07 -2.45
N LEU A 36 -1.26 -0.85 -1.90
CA LEU A 36 -2.24 -0.37 -0.93
C LEU A 36 -1.58 0.16 0.35
N CYS A 37 -0.65 -0.60 0.92
CA CYS A 37 0.07 -0.18 2.12
C CYS A 37 0.95 1.04 1.86
N GLY A 38 1.65 1.10 0.73
CA GLY A 38 2.47 2.24 0.34
C GLY A 38 1.64 3.52 0.12
N ALA A 39 0.50 3.40 -0.58
CA ALA A 39 -0.41 4.52 -0.81
C ALA A 39 -1.00 5.05 0.50
N PHE A 40 -1.38 4.15 1.41
CA PHE A 40 -1.88 4.55 2.73
C PHE A 40 -0.82 5.28 3.56
N ALA A 41 0.39 4.72 3.66
CA ALA A 41 1.49 5.33 4.40
C ALA A 41 1.84 6.71 3.82
N ALA A 42 1.89 6.85 2.49
CA ALA A 42 2.13 8.11 1.84
C ALA A 42 1.03 9.15 2.13
N ALA A 43 -0.24 8.75 2.06
CA ALA A 43 -1.36 9.64 2.37
C ALA A 43 -1.36 10.07 3.84
N ALA A 44 -1.13 9.14 4.78
CA ALA A 44 -1.11 9.42 6.21
C ALA A 44 0.03 10.40 6.57
N VAL A 45 1.25 10.16 6.08
CA VAL A 45 2.39 11.03 6.38
C VAL A 45 2.26 12.39 5.70
N THR A 46 1.77 12.44 4.45
CA THR A 46 1.49 13.73 3.79
C THR A 46 0.45 14.54 4.55
N TYR A 47 -0.57 13.90 5.12
CA TYR A 47 -1.60 14.59 5.92
C TYR A 47 -1.01 15.24 7.17
N TYR A 48 -0.14 14.54 7.92
CA TYR A 48 0.44 15.10 9.15
C TYR A 48 1.56 16.10 8.90
N THR A 49 2.37 15.88 7.86
CA THR A 49 3.56 16.73 7.59
C THR A 49 3.26 17.89 6.64
N GLY A 50 2.18 17.82 5.87
CA GLY A 50 1.86 18.77 4.81
C GLY A 50 2.80 18.70 3.59
N ASN A 51 3.77 17.78 3.57
CA ASN A 51 4.81 17.72 2.54
C ASN A 51 4.81 16.36 1.82
N VAL A 52 4.62 16.43 0.51
CA VAL A 52 4.48 15.29 -0.39
C VAL A 52 5.74 14.43 -0.45
N ILE A 53 6.94 15.02 -0.29
CA ILE A 53 8.21 14.28 -0.36
C ILE A 53 8.34 13.32 0.82
N TYR A 54 8.00 13.75 2.03
CA TYR A 54 8.01 12.88 3.21
C TYR A 54 6.95 11.78 3.09
N GLY A 55 5.79 12.10 2.50
CA GLY A 55 4.77 11.11 2.14
C GLY A 55 5.30 10.05 1.17
N ALA A 56 5.92 10.48 0.07
CA ALA A 56 6.50 9.56 -0.91
C ALA A 56 7.57 8.66 -0.28
N ALA A 57 8.47 9.22 0.53
CA ALA A 57 9.50 8.47 1.25
C ALA A 57 8.89 7.43 2.21
N ALA A 58 7.84 7.80 2.95
CA ALA A 58 7.14 6.89 3.84
C ALA A 58 6.42 5.77 3.08
N GLY A 59 5.79 6.09 1.94
CA GLY A 59 5.17 5.10 1.06
C GLY A 59 6.17 4.10 0.49
N THR A 60 7.34 4.57 0.04
CA THR A 60 8.44 3.71 -0.41
C THR A 60 8.94 2.83 0.73
N ALA A 61 9.16 3.38 1.93
CA ALA A 61 9.61 2.61 3.09
C ALA A 61 8.61 1.51 3.48
N ALA A 62 7.31 1.82 3.48
CA ALA A 62 6.25 0.84 3.74
C ALA A 62 6.22 -0.26 2.68
N GLY A 63 6.36 0.09 1.39
CA GLY A 63 6.41 -0.88 0.31
C GLY A 63 7.61 -1.82 0.40
N ILE A 64 8.80 -1.28 0.75
CA ILE A 64 10.01 -2.07 1.00
C ILE A 64 9.79 -3.02 2.17
N PHE A 65 9.21 -2.55 3.27
CA PHE A 65 8.95 -3.36 4.46
C PHE A 65 8.02 -4.55 4.16
N ILE A 66 6.91 -4.33 3.46
CA ILE A 66 5.99 -5.43 3.08
C ILE A 66 6.66 -6.40 2.09
N SER A 67 7.44 -5.87 1.14
CA SER A 67 8.19 -6.70 0.18
C SER A 67 9.24 -7.57 0.86
N LEU A 68 9.91 -7.05 1.90
CA LEU A 68 10.85 -7.80 2.72
C LEU A 68 10.17 -8.95 3.45
N ILE A 69 8.99 -8.71 4.05
CA ILE A 69 8.21 -9.77 4.70
C ILE A 69 7.87 -10.88 3.69
N HIS A 70 7.39 -10.51 2.50
CA HIS A 70 7.07 -11.47 1.44
C HIS A 70 8.30 -12.27 1.01
N SER A 71 9.43 -11.58 0.80
CA SER A 71 10.68 -12.19 0.38
C SER A 71 11.20 -13.17 1.44
N ILE A 72 11.16 -12.81 2.73
CA ILE A 72 11.58 -13.72 3.81
C ILE A 72 10.70 -14.97 3.82
N VAL A 73 9.37 -14.81 3.72
CA VAL A 73 8.42 -15.93 3.69
C VAL A 73 8.65 -16.85 2.49
N THR A 74 8.94 -16.30 1.32
CA THR A 74 9.06 -17.09 0.09
C THR A 74 10.46 -17.67 -0.12
N VAL A 75 11.51 -16.90 0.20
CA VAL A 75 12.92 -17.28 -0.02
C VAL A 75 13.46 -18.10 1.16
N THR A 76 13.22 -17.65 2.40
CA THR A 76 13.80 -18.32 3.59
C THR A 76 12.99 -19.56 3.97
N PHE A 77 11.66 -19.44 4.02
CA PHE A 77 10.79 -20.55 4.41
C PHE A 77 10.33 -21.43 3.23
N LYS A 78 10.77 -21.14 2.00
CA LYS A 78 10.40 -21.86 0.78
C LYS A 78 8.89 -22.03 0.60
N ALA A 79 8.10 -21.08 1.11
CA ALA A 79 6.66 -21.10 0.95
C ALA A 79 6.27 -20.88 -0.51
N ASN A 80 5.11 -21.41 -0.90
CA ASN A 80 4.57 -21.15 -2.24
C ASN A 80 4.30 -19.65 -2.41
N GLN A 81 4.99 -19.03 -3.38
CA GLN A 81 4.93 -17.61 -3.69
C GLN A 81 3.50 -17.14 -4.02
N ILE A 82 2.70 -17.99 -4.66
CA ILE A 82 1.30 -17.69 -4.99
C ILE A 82 0.46 -17.60 -3.72
N VAL A 83 0.56 -18.58 -2.82
CA VAL A 83 -0.23 -18.62 -1.58
C VAL A 83 0.16 -17.47 -0.64
N SER A 84 1.47 -17.26 -0.45
CA SER A 84 1.98 -16.15 0.36
C SER A 84 1.57 -14.79 -0.21
N GLY A 85 1.63 -14.62 -1.53
CA GLY A 85 1.27 -13.37 -2.19
C GLY A 85 -0.22 -13.04 -2.08
N ILE A 86 -1.09 -14.03 -2.29
CA ILE A 86 -2.54 -13.86 -2.10
C ILE A 86 -2.86 -13.53 -0.63
N ALA A 87 -2.23 -14.24 0.32
CA ALA A 87 -2.43 -13.99 1.74
C ALA A 87 -2.02 -12.55 2.12
N LEU A 88 -0.89 -12.06 1.61
CA LEU A 88 -0.44 -10.69 1.84
C LEU A 88 -1.38 -9.66 1.21
N ASN A 89 -1.90 -9.90 0.01
CA ASN A 89 -2.87 -9.00 -0.61
C ASN A 89 -4.15 -8.88 0.22
N ILE A 90 -4.69 -10.01 0.69
CA ILE A 90 -5.88 -10.02 1.55
C ILE A 90 -5.61 -9.32 2.87
N PHE A 91 -4.46 -9.62 3.50
CA PHE A 91 -4.03 -8.99 4.74
C PHE A 91 -3.91 -7.47 4.57
N ALA A 92 -3.20 -7.01 3.55
CA ALA A 92 -3.01 -5.59 3.25
C ALA A 92 -4.33 -4.88 2.95
N TYR A 93 -5.24 -5.52 2.21
CA TYR A 93 -6.57 -4.98 1.92
C TYR A 93 -7.38 -4.77 3.21
N GLY A 94 -7.43 -5.78 4.08
CA GLY A 94 -8.13 -5.69 5.36
C GLY A 94 -7.51 -4.63 6.29
N LEU A 95 -6.18 -4.65 6.42
CA LEU A 95 -5.43 -3.75 7.28
C LEU A 95 -5.61 -2.29 6.86
N THR A 96 -5.42 -2.01 5.56
CA THR A 96 -5.53 -0.66 5.00
C THR A 96 -6.95 -0.12 5.14
N LYS A 97 -7.97 -0.95 4.87
CA LYS A 97 -9.37 -0.56 5.01
C LYS A 97 -9.70 -0.22 6.46
N PHE A 98 -9.24 -1.02 7.42
CA PHE A 98 -9.45 -0.78 8.85
C PHE A 98 -8.80 0.54 9.29
N PHE A 99 -7.52 0.74 8.99
CA PHE A 99 -6.82 1.97 9.39
C PHE A 99 -7.38 3.21 8.71
N MET A 100 -7.74 3.12 7.42
CA MET A 100 -8.35 4.24 6.72
C MET A 100 -9.69 4.65 7.33
N GLN A 101 -10.51 3.68 7.77
CA GLN A 101 -11.76 3.99 8.48
C GLN A 101 -11.49 4.66 9.83
N ALA A 102 -10.49 4.19 10.59
CA ALA A 102 -10.09 4.82 11.85
C ALA A 102 -9.60 6.26 11.63
N PHE A 103 -8.77 6.45 10.60
CA PHE A 103 -8.25 7.76 10.21
C PHE A 103 -9.38 8.73 9.83
N ILE A 104 -10.32 8.31 8.98
CA ILE A 104 -11.47 9.14 8.59
C ILE A 104 -12.35 9.48 9.78
N ARG A 105 -12.55 8.55 10.73
CA ARG A 105 -13.31 8.82 11.97
C ARG A 105 -12.64 9.94 12.78
N GLN A 106 -11.32 9.91 12.90
CA GLN A 106 -10.55 10.94 13.58
C GLN A 106 -10.72 12.31 12.88
N LEU A 107 -10.64 12.35 11.55
CA LEU A 107 -10.88 13.58 10.78
C LEU A 107 -12.29 14.16 10.99
N LYS A 108 -13.31 13.30 10.99
CA LYS A 108 -14.69 13.72 11.23
C LYS A 108 -14.89 14.27 12.64
N GLN A 109 -14.22 13.67 13.63
CA GLN A 109 -14.24 14.14 15.01
C GLN A 109 -13.60 15.53 15.11
N PHE A 110 -12.40 15.74 14.56
CA PHE A 110 -11.77 17.05 14.50
C PHE A 110 -12.63 18.11 13.80
N ARG A 111 -13.27 17.78 12.67
CA ARG A 111 -14.17 18.71 11.97
C ARG A 111 -15.39 19.09 12.82
N LYS A 112 -15.92 18.13 13.59
CA LYS A 112 -17.06 18.36 14.49
C LYS A 112 -16.66 19.25 15.66
N ASP A 113 -15.46 19.06 16.20
CA ASP A 113 -14.93 19.84 17.32
C ASP A 113 -14.53 21.26 16.90
N SER A 114 -14.13 21.47 15.63
CA SER A 114 -13.87 22.79 15.04
C SER A 114 -15.12 23.58 14.59
N GLY A 115 -16.34 23.16 14.98
CA GLY A 115 -17.56 23.97 14.86
C GLY A 115 -18.14 24.19 13.45
N ALA A 116 -17.57 23.58 12.39
CA ALA A 116 -18.02 23.78 11.00
C ALA A 116 -19.23 22.92 10.58
N GLY A 117 -20.02 22.44 11.54
CA GLY A 117 -21.13 21.51 11.31
C GLY A 117 -22.54 22.11 11.35
N ASN A 118 -22.67 23.44 11.49
CA ASN A 118 -23.96 24.10 11.74
C ASN A 118 -24.15 25.36 10.86
N THR A 119 -24.13 25.18 9.53
CA THR A 119 -24.81 26.03 8.54
C THR A 119 -25.10 25.19 7.30
#